data_AF-A0A848RV65-F1
#
_entry.id   AF-A0A848RV65-F1
#
_cell.length_a   1.000
_cell.length_b   1.000
_cell.length_c   1.000
_cell.angle_alpha   90.00
_cell.angle_beta   90.00
_cell.angle_gamma   90.00
#
_symmetry.space_group_name_H-M   'P 1'
#
loop_
_entity.id
_entity.type
_entity.pdbx_description
1 polymer ?
#
loop_
_entity_poly.entity_id
_entity_poly.type
_entity_poly.pdbx_seq_one_letter_code
_entity_poly.pdbx_strand_id
1 'polypeptide(L)'
;MVKNTCSVPGCDYPTRTPSVDLCGAHYERKRKTGSTSPEVPVKRLRTSCAVAGCDRRHESLGYCALHYDRLRKTGDVRAAVPPRIVRAVVRDDAGARWCHVCEQWLAEVEFDKANVCIRCRQVSNFGLNRLQWEAIFEAQGRVCAICSSDSPGGSGWATDHDHSCCPGSRATCGRCVRGILCSRCNTGIGLLHDDPEILIAAAAYVRSYREVKHHGEQPGSAGLHGGPRHSAR
;
A
#
# COMPACT_ATOMS: atom_id res chain seq x y z
N MET A 1 -13.33 26.44 18.47
CA MET A 1 -12.20 27.35 18.16
C MET A 1 -12.79 28.71 17.82
N VAL A 2 -12.45 29.74 18.59
CA VAL A 2 -12.94 31.11 18.36
C VAL A 2 -12.17 31.71 17.18
N LYS A 3 -12.87 32.35 16.24
CA LYS A 3 -12.25 33.10 15.14
C LYS A 3 -11.97 34.52 15.64
N ASN A 4 -10.77 35.03 15.38
CA ASN A 4 -10.41 36.41 15.75
C ASN A 4 -10.98 37.40 14.72
N THR A 5 -10.88 38.69 14.99
CA THR A 5 -11.24 39.73 14.01
C THR A 5 -10.08 40.00 13.05
N CYS A 6 -10.40 40.34 11.80
CA CYS A 6 -9.43 40.68 10.77
C CYS A 6 -8.53 41.86 11.16
N SER A 7 -7.23 41.78 10.86
CA SER A 7 -6.24 42.82 11.16
C SER A 7 -6.30 44.07 10.25
N VAL A 8 -7.11 44.03 9.19
CA VAL A 8 -7.27 45.18 8.27
C VAL A 8 -8.17 46.24 8.93
N PRO A 9 -7.71 47.50 9.06
CA PRO A 9 -8.50 48.59 9.65
C PRO A 9 -9.88 48.73 8.98
N GLY A 10 -10.93 48.85 9.79
CA GLY A 10 -12.32 48.96 9.31
C GLY A 10 -12.93 47.66 8.80
N CYS A 11 -12.33 46.50 9.11
CA CYS A 11 -12.86 45.18 8.75
C CYS A 11 -13.23 44.37 9.99
N ASP A 12 -14.53 44.28 10.27
CA ASP A 12 -15.04 43.54 11.43
C ASP A 12 -15.33 42.05 11.15
N TYR A 13 -14.87 41.54 10.00
CA TYR A 13 -15.08 40.15 9.63
C TYR A 13 -14.14 39.20 10.39
N PRO A 14 -14.60 37.97 10.70
CA PRO A 14 -13.77 36.99 11.37
C PRO A 14 -12.63 36.49 10.49
N THR A 15 -11.53 36.08 11.12
CA THR A 15 -10.36 35.53 10.46
C THR A 15 -10.66 34.18 9.79
N ARG A 16 -9.88 33.85 8.75
CA ARG A 16 -10.04 32.62 7.96
C ARG A 16 -9.81 31.36 8.82
N THR A 17 -8.79 31.38 9.66
CA THR A 17 -8.47 30.34 10.66
C THR A 17 -7.97 31.03 11.93
N PRO A 18 -7.92 30.34 13.09
CA PRO A 18 -7.38 30.91 14.33
C PRO A 18 -5.91 31.36 14.22
N SER A 19 -5.15 30.75 13.30
CA SER A 19 -3.72 31.02 13.06
C SER A 19 -3.44 32.13 12.04
N VAL A 20 -4.46 32.65 11.37
CA VAL A 20 -4.33 33.67 10.32
C VAL A 20 -4.98 34.95 10.81
N ASP A 21 -4.31 36.08 10.66
CA ASP A 21 -4.75 37.41 11.12
C ASP A 21 -5.73 38.10 10.16
N LEU A 22 -5.96 37.53 8.97
CA LEU A 22 -6.82 38.08 7.93
C LEU A 22 -8.13 37.29 7.77
N CYS A 23 -9.22 37.99 7.45
CA CYS A 23 -10.43 37.36 6.94
C CYS A 23 -10.18 36.68 5.58
N GLY A 24 -11.10 35.81 5.15
CA GLY A 24 -10.94 35.07 3.89
C GLY A 24 -10.71 35.97 2.67
N ALA A 25 -11.42 37.11 2.60
CA ALA A 25 -11.31 38.05 1.49
C ALA A 25 -9.95 38.77 1.47
N HIS A 26 -9.50 39.31 2.60
CA HIS A 26 -8.22 40.00 2.70
C HIS A 26 -7.02 39.06 2.54
N TYR A 27 -7.13 37.83 3.04
CA TYR A 27 -6.13 36.80 2.80
C TYR A 27 -5.97 36.50 1.30
N GLU A 28 -7.08 36.25 0.58
CA GLU A 28 -7.02 35.99 -0.86
C GLU A 28 -6.53 37.20 -1.65
N ARG A 29 -6.88 38.42 -1.24
CA ARG A 29 -6.38 39.64 -1.89
C ARG A 29 -4.87 39.78 -1.70
N LYS A 30 -4.37 39.70 -0.46
CA LYS A 30 -2.93 39.73 -0.14
C LYS A 30 -2.15 38.65 -0.88
N ARG A 31 -2.71 37.44 -1.02
CA ARG A 31 -2.11 36.36 -1.81
C ARG A 31 -1.99 36.70 -3.31
N LYS A 32 -2.95 37.43 -3.88
CA LYS A 32 -3.01 37.76 -5.31
C LYS A 32 -2.24 39.03 -5.69
N THR A 33 -2.17 40.01 -4.80
CA THR A 33 -1.61 41.34 -5.11
C THR A 33 -0.47 41.76 -4.20
N GLY A 34 -0.15 40.99 -3.16
CA GLY A 34 0.78 41.39 -2.10
C GLY A 34 0.19 42.39 -1.10
N SER A 35 -1.04 42.88 -1.32
CA SER A 35 -1.66 43.94 -0.52
C SER A 35 -3.12 43.60 -0.16
N THR A 36 -3.58 44.07 0.99
CA THR A 36 -5.00 44.01 1.38
C THR A 36 -5.79 45.20 0.83
N SER A 37 -5.12 46.26 0.35
CA SER A 37 -5.77 47.48 -0.13
C SER A 37 -6.64 47.22 -1.38
N PRO A 38 -7.85 47.80 -1.43
CA PRO A 38 -8.70 47.74 -2.62
C PRO A 38 -8.08 48.46 -3.82
N GLU A 39 -7.20 49.43 -3.58
CA GLU A 39 -6.58 50.29 -4.61
C GLU A 39 -5.59 49.53 -5.50
N VAL A 40 -4.98 48.45 -4.97
CA VAL A 40 -4.10 47.60 -5.79
C VAL A 40 -4.96 46.76 -6.73
N PRO A 41 -4.89 46.97 -8.06
CA PRO A 41 -5.75 46.28 -9.00
C PRO A 41 -5.39 44.79 -9.05
N VAL A 42 -6.40 43.93 -9.00
CA VAL A 42 -6.20 42.50 -9.29
C VAL A 42 -6.07 42.35 -10.80
N LYS A 43 -4.82 42.35 -11.32
CA LYS A 43 -4.57 42.09 -12.75
C LYS A 43 -5.12 40.70 -13.11
N ARG A 44 -6.21 40.66 -13.87
CA ARG A 44 -6.73 39.42 -14.46
C ARG A 44 -5.85 39.08 -15.66
N LEU A 45 -4.79 38.32 -15.44
CA LEU A 45 -4.06 37.77 -16.58
C LEU A 45 -4.99 36.79 -17.33
N ARG A 46 -5.27 37.10 -18.60
CA ARG A 46 -6.03 36.27 -19.55
C ARG A 46 -5.09 35.42 -20.40
N THR A 47 -4.11 34.76 -19.78
CA THR A 47 -3.26 33.84 -20.55
C THR A 47 -3.66 32.40 -20.26
N SER A 48 -3.67 31.59 -21.31
CA SER A 48 -3.82 30.14 -21.23
C SER A 48 -2.62 29.53 -20.47
N CYS A 49 -2.79 28.29 -20.05
CA CYS A 49 -1.74 27.54 -19.39
C CYS A 49 -0.54 27.36 -20.34
N ALA A 50 0.68 27.52 -19.82
CA ALA A 50 1.91 27.30 -20.58
C ALA A 50 2.18 25.83 -20.95
N VAL A 51 1.31 24.89 -20.57
CA VAL A 51 1.44 23.48 -20.95
C VAL A 51 0.84 23.31 -22.34
N ALA A 52 1.66 22.91 -23.30
CA ALA A 52 1.21 22.65 -24.68
C ALA A 52 -0.01 21.72 -24.69
N GLY A 53 -1.06 22.11 -25.43
CA GLY A 53 -2.33 21.38 -25.49
C GLY A 53 -3.28 21.63 -24.31
N CYS A 54 -3.03 22.63 -23.46
CA CYS A 54 -3.92 22.98 -22.35
C CYS A 54 -4.50 24.38 -22.47
N ASP A 55 -5.77 24.46 -22.86
CA ASP A 55 -6.47 25.75 -23.04
C ASP A 55 -7.05 26.32 -21.74
N ARG A 56 -6.79 25.66 -20.61
CA ARG A 56 -7.27 26.14 -19.30
C ARG A 56 -6.58 27.44 -18.94
N ARG A 57 -7.34 28.34 -18.31
CA ARG A 57 -6.85 29.62 -17.82
C ARG A 57 -5.69 29.43 -16.81
N HIS A 58 -4.64 30.23 -16.92
CA HIS A 58 -3.59 30.23 -15.92
C HIS A 58 -4.06 30.88 -14.62
N GLU A 59 -3.55 30.37 -13.49
CA GLU A 59 -3.81 30.92 -12.16
C GLU A 59 -2.53 31.33 -11.40
N SER A 60 -1.40 30.65 -11.61
CA SER A 60 -0.14 30.97 -10.94
C SER A 60 1.06 30.43 -11.73
N LEU A 61 2.18 31.15 -11.73
CA LEU A 61 3.43 30.79 -12.44
C LEU A 61 3.24 30.42 -13.93
N GLY A 62 2.25 31.01 -14.62
CA GLY A 62 1.95 30.67 -16.01
C GLY A 62 1.22 29.33 -16.21
N TYR A 63 0.86 28.63 -15.13
CA TYR A 63 0.15 27.36 -15.17
C TYR A 63 -1.30 27.50 -14.66
N CYS A 64 -2.20 26.66 -15.16
CA CYS A 64 -3.54 26.51 -14.58
C CYS A 64 -3.43 25.93 -13.15
N ALA A 65 -4.48 26.05 -12.33
CA ALA A 65 -4.50 25.55 -10.94
C ALA A 65 -3.98 24.11 -10.80
N LEU A 66 -4.33 23.26 -11.77
CA LEU A 66 -3.98 21.85 -11.77
C LEU A 66 -2.51 21.60 -12.11
N HIS A 67 -1.97 22.26 -13.13
CA HIS A 67 -0.55 22.15 -13.50
C HIS A 67 0.36 22.84 -12.48
N TYR A 68 -0.12 23.91 -11.83
CA TYR A 68 0.59 24.52 -10.71
C TYR A 68 0.64 23.60 -9.48
N ASP A 69 -0.46 22.92 -9.13
CA ASP A 69 -0.45 21.96 -8.01
C ASP A 69 0.43 20.74 -8.31
N ARG A 70 0.48 20.29 -9.58
CA ARG A 70 1.42 19.26 -10.06
C ARG A 70 2.86 19.69 -9.84
N LEU A 71 3.26 20.83 -10.41
CA LEU A 71 4.60 21.40 -10.26
C LEU A 71 5.02 21.50 -8.79
N ARG A 72 4.14 22.00 -7.92
CA ARG A 72 4.44 22.16 -6.49
C ARG A 72 4.65 20.82 -5.76
N LYS A 73 3.97 19.75 -6.19
CA LYS A 73 4.00 18.44 -5.51
C LYS A 73 5.07 17.50 -6.04
N THR A 74 5.28 17.50 -7.35
CA THR A 74 6.13 16.52 -8.04
C THR A 74 7.31 17.14 -8.75
N GLY A 75 7.37 18.46 -8.88
CA GLY A 75 8.36 19.15 -9.69
C GLY A 75 8.08 19.09 -11.21
N ASP A 76 7.03 18.37 -11.64
CA ASP A 76 6.69 18.20 -13.05
C ASP A 76 5.23 18.60 -13.33
N VAL A 77 5.06 19.57 -14.23
CA VAL A 77 3.76 20.10 -14.66
C VAL A 77 2.91 19.10 -15.45
N ARG A 78 3.53 18.12 -16.09
CA ARG A 78 2.85 17.06 -16.86
C ARG A 78 2.67 15.78 -16.06
N ALA A 79 3.27 15.67 -14.88
CA ALA A 79 3.10 14.53 -14.01
C ALA A 79 1.62 14.21 -13.88
N ALA A 80 1.27 12.93 -14.06
CA ALA A 80 -0.05 12.42 -13.78
C ALA A 80 -0.30 12.46 -12.28
N VAL A 81 -0.47 13.65 -11.70
CA VAL A 81 -0.94 13.77 -10.33
C VAL A 81 -2.43 13.47 -10.35
N PRO A 82 -2.89 12.51 -9.54
CA PRO A 82 -4.28 12.11 -9.55
C PRO A 82 -5.19 13.27 -9.17
N PRO A 83 -6.39 13.34 -9.77
CA PRO A 83 -7.37 14.36 -9.41
C PRO A 83 -7.67 14.27 -7.90
N ARG A 84 -7.84 15.43 -7.25
CA ARG A 84 -8.39 15.51 -5.88
C ARG A 84 -9.65 14.65 -5.83
N ILE A 85 -9.64 13.64 -4.96
CA ILE A 85 -10.64 12.56 -4.80
C ILE A 85 -12.05 13.05 -5.19
N VAL A 86 -12.40 12.83 -6.45
CA VAL A 86 -13.80 12.78 -6.86
C VAL A 86 -14.20 11.33 -6.67
N ARG A 87 -15.34 11.10 -6.01
CA ARG A 87 -15.97 9.78 -5.88
C ARG A 87 -16.31 9.13 -7.25
N ALA A 88 -16.03 9.81 -8.36
CA ALA A 88 -16.23 9.35 -9.72
C ALA A 88 -15.14 8.36 -10.15
N VAL A 89 -15.53 7.33 -10.89
CA VAL A 89 -14.63 6.40 -11.58
C VAL A 89 -13.87 7.19 -12.65
N VAL A 90 -12.54 7.24 -12.57
CA VAL A 90 -11.68 7.86 -13.59
C VAL A 90 -11.06 6.78 -14.46
N ARG A 91 -11.02 7.01 -15.78
CA ARG A 91 -10.43 6.12 -16.78
C ARG A 91 -9.36 6.85 -17.59
N ASP A 92 -8.32 6.14 -18.00
CA ASP A 92 -7.34 6.62 -18.99
C ASP A 92 -7.78 6.29 -20.43
N ASP A 93 -6.94 6.64 -21.41
CA ASP A 93 -7.21 6.41 -22.84
C ASP A 93 -7.28 4.91 -23.20
N ALA A 94 -6.64 4.05 -22.38
CA ALA A 94 -6.69 2.59 -22.52
C ALA A 94 -7.90 1.97 -21.78
N GLY A 95 -8.73 2.79 -21.13
CA GLY A 95 -9.88 2.35 -20.33
C GLY A 95 -9.52 1.82 -18.94
N ALA A 96 -8.25 1.86 -18.54
CA ALA A 96 -7.80 1.46 -17.22
C ALA A 96 -8.35 2.40 -16.15
N ARG A 97 -8.68 1.85 -14.98
CA ARG A 97 -9.24 2.59 -13.84
C ARG A 97 -8.15 2.98 -12.86
N TRP A 98 -8.29 4.16 -12.25
CA TRP A 98 -7.38 4.63 -11.20
C TRP A 98 -7.75 4.06 -9.82
N CYS A 99 -6.79 3.43 -9.15
CA CYS A 99 -6.91 3.07 -7.73
C CYS A 99 -6.27 4.17 -6.87
N HIS A 100 -7.06 4.85 -6.05
CA HIS A 100 -6.55 5.94 -5.19
C HIS A 100 -5.77 5.47 -3.95
N VAL A 101 -5.69 4.16 -3.69
CA VAL A 101 -4.98 3.60 -2.53
C VAL A 101 -3.54 3.22 -2.87
N CYS A 102 -3.33 2.51 -3.98
CA CYS A 102 -1.98 2.20 -4.48
C CYS A 102 -1.48 3.21 -5.52
N GLU A 103 -2.31 4.17 -5.92
CA GLU A 103 -1.99 5.18 -6.90
C GLU A 103 -1.49 4.60 -8.24
N GLN A 104 -2.26 3.65 -8.79
CA GLN A 104 -1.94 3.00 -10.06
C GLN A 104 -3.16 2.98 -11.00
N TRP A 105 -2.88 3.08 -12.30
CA TRP A 105 -3.83 2.74 -13.36
C TRP A 105 -3.83 1.23 -13.54
N LEU A 106 -4.99 0.59 -13.40
CA LEU A 106 -5.13 -0.86 -13.42
C LEU A 106 -6.30 -1.25 -14.34
N ALA A 107 -6.22 -2.44 -14.94
CA ALA A 107 -7.28 -2.97 -15.77
C ALA A 107 -8.61 -3.10 -14.99
N GLU A 108 -9.76 -3.06 -15.69
CA GLU A 108 -11.09 -3.18 -15.06
C GLU A 108 -11.21 -4.42 -14.17
N VAL A 109 -10.59 -5.53 -14.57
CA VAL A 109 -10.61 -6.82 -13.84
C VAL A 109 -9.97 -6.74 -12.46
N GLU A 110 -9.14 -5.74 -12.21
CA GLU A 110 -8.47 -5.51 -10.92
C GLU A 110 -9.37 -4.78 -9.93
N PHE A 111 -10.59 -4.40 -10.33
CA PHE A 111 -11.55 -3.68 -9.50
C PHE A 111 -12.85 -4.47 -9.34
N ASP A 112 -13.53 -4.21 -8.22
CA ASP A 112 -14.94 -4.55 -8.05
C ASP A 112 -15.83 -3.32 -8.33
N LYS A 113 -16.95 -3.20 -7.62
CA LYS A 113 -17.86 -2.05 -7.71
C LYS A 113 -17.29 -0.75 -7.14
N ALA A 114 -16.17 -0.76 -6.42
CA ALA A 114 -15.56 0.44 -5.82
C ALA A 114 -14.35 0.96 -6.58
N ASN A 115 -13.92 2.19 -6.25
CA ASN A 115 -12.74 2.87 -6.80
C ASN A 115 -11.42 2.45 -6.11
N VAL A 116 -11.40 1.24 -5.56
CA VAL A 116 -10.24 0.62 -4.89
C VAL A 116 -10.04 -0.73 -5.55
N CYS A 117 -8.81 -1.05 -5.95
CA CYS A 117 -8.53 -2.35 -6.55
C CYS A 117 -8.74 -3.48 -5.52
N ILE A 118 -9.12 -4.66 -6.01
CA ILE A 118 -9.44 -5.85 -5.20
C ILE A 118 -8.32 -6.14 -4.21
N ARG A 119 -7.07 -6.07 -4.67
CA ARG A 119 -5.90 -6.32 -3.82
C ARG A 119 -5.78 -5.30 -2.68
N CYS A 120 -5.87 -4.00 -2.96
CA CYS A 120 -5.82 -2.96 -1.91
C CYS A 120 -6.95 -3.14 -0.90
N ARG A 121 -8.14 -3.54 -1.34
CA ARG A 121 -9.26 -3.84 -0.44
C ARG A 121 -8.99 -5.08 0.43
N GLN A 122 -8.42 -6.15 -0.14
CA GLN A 122 -8.09 -7.36 0.61
C GLN A 122 -7.07 -7.08 1.72
N VAL A 123 -6.12 -6.18 1.47
CA VAL A 123 -5.02 -5.91 2.40
C VAL A 123 -5.26 -4.70 3.32
N SER A 124 -6.37 -3.98 3.15
CA SER A 124 -6.62 -2.72 3.89
C SER A 124 -6.75 -2.92 5.39
N ASN A 125 -7.30 -4.07 5.82
CA ASN A 125 -7.38 -4.42 7.25
C ASN A 125 -6.01 -4.67 7.87
N PHE A 126 -4.97 -4.87 7.06
CA PHE A 126 -3.60 -5.05 7.55
C PHE A 126 -2.81 -3.73 7.53
N GLY A 127 -3.44 -2.57 7.28
CA GLY A 127 -2.72 -1.30 7.18
C GLY A 127 -1.77 -1.21 5.98
N LEU A 128 -1.96 -2.07 4.98
CA LEU A 128 -1.15 -2.12 3.75
C LEU A 128 -1.96 -1.65 2.54
N ASN A 129 -1.26 -1.24 1.49
CA ASN A 129 -1.77 -1.19 0.13
C ASN A 129 -1.17 -2.34 -0.72
N ARG A 130 -1.64 -2.46 -1.97
CA ARG A 130 -1.18 -3.47 -2.93
C ARG A 130 0.34 -3.48 -3.08
N LEU A 131 0.96 -2.31 -3.28
CA LEU A 131 2.39 -2.20 -3.55
C LEU A 131 3.22 -2.64 -2.34
N GLN A 132 2.79 -2.29 -1.13
CA GLN A 132 3.46 -2.72 0.11
C GLN A 132 3.35 -4.23 0.30
N TRP A 133 2.16 -4.80 0.06
CA TRP A 133 1.97 -6.24 0.13
C TRP A 133 2.81 -7.00 -0.92
N GLU A 134 2.82 -6.50 -2.15
CA GLU A 134 3.66 -7.06 -3.23
C GLU A 134 5.14 -6.98 -2.88
N ALA A 135 5.62 -5.86 -2.31
CA ALA A 135 7.01 -5.73 -1.88
C ALA A 135 7.41 -6.76 -0.82
N ILE A 136 6.53 -7.04 0.15
CA ILE A 136 6.75 -8.12 1.14
C ILE A 136 6.85 -9.46 0.43
N PHE A 137 5.95 -9.74 -0.52
CA PHE A 137 5.92 -11.03 -1.19
C PHE A 137 7.13 -11.23 -2.12
N GLU A 138 7.55 -10.19 -2.83
CA GLU A 138 8.76 -10.21 -3.66
C GLU A 138 10.02 -10.41 -2.81
N ALA A 139 10.13 -9.73 -1.67
CA ALA A 139 11.24 -9.92 -0.74
C ALA A 139 11.31 -11.36 -0.19
N GLN A 140 10.18 -12.06 -0.12
CA GLN A 140 10.10 -13.48 0.21
C GLN A 140 10.41 -14.42 -0.96
N GLY A 141 10.67 -13.91 -2.17
CA GLY A 141 10.81 -14.74 -3.37
C GLY A 141 9.49 -15.35 -3.85
N ARG A 142 8.35 -14.72 -3.50
CA ARG A 142 6.99 -15.14 -3.84
C ARG A 142 6.62 -16.56 -3.39
N VAL A 143 7.18 -16.97 -2.25
CA VAL A 143 6.87 -18.25 -1.58
C VAL A 143 6.39 -18.04 -0.14
N CYS A 144 5.81 -19.07 0.44
CA CYS A 144 5.45 -19.12 1.86
C CYS A 144 6.68 -18.86 2.74
N ALA A 145 6.61 -17.88 3.64
CA ALA A 145 7.73 -17.54 4.52
C ALA A 145 8.15 -18.67 5.49
N ILE A 146 7.27 -19.66 5.73
CA ILE A 146 7.55 -20.80 6.62
C ILE A 146 8.03 -22.03 5.84
N CYS A 147 7.24 -22.51 4.88
CA CYS A 147 7.54 -23.78 4.20
C CYS A 147 8.18 -23.63 2.82
N SER A 148 8.40 -22.40 2.33
CA SER A 148 8.93 -22.10 0.99
C SER A 148 8.15 -22.67 -0.19
N SER A 149 6.93 -23.18 0.03
CA SER A 149 6.04 -23.56 -1.08
C SER A 149 5.61 -22.31 -1.85
N ASP A 150 5.56 -22.42 -3.17
CA ASP A 150 4.96 -21.46 -4.11
C ASP A 150 3.45 -21.63 -4.26
N SER A 151 2.86 -22.60 -3.55
CA SER A 151 1.44 -22.88 -3.58
C SER A 151 0.74 -22.27 -2.36
N PRO A 152 -0.28 -21.41 -2.55
CA PRO A 152 -1.02 -20.82 -1.44
C PRO A 152 -1.90 -21.83 -0.68
N GLY A 153 -2.31 -22.93 -1.32
CA GLY A 153 -3.33 -23.83 -0.79
C GLY A 153 -4.76 -23.24 -0.84
N GLY A 154 -5.69 -23.89 -0.13
CA GLY A 154 -7.15 -23.74 -0.30
C GLY A 154 -7.69 -22.31 -0.47
N SER A 155 -7.44 -21.42 0.49
CA SER A 155 -8.04 -20.07 0.53
C SER A 155 -7.17 -18.96 -0.06
N GLY A 156 -6.07 -19.29 -0.75
CA GLY A 156 -5.11 -18.30 -1.20
C GLY A 156 -4.04 -17.96 -0.15
N TRP A 157 -3.23 -16.95 -0.45
CA TRP A 157 -2.15 -16.46 0.40
C TRP A 157 -2.69 -15.72 1.63
N ALA A 158 -2.24 -16.10 2.81
CA ALA A 158 -2.56 -15.44 4.07
C ALA A 158 -1.53 -14.35 4.39
N THR A 159 -2.00 -13.23 4.94
CA THR A 159 -1.14 -12.16 5.47
C THR A 159 -1.00 -12.37 6.97
N ASP A 160 0.12 -12.95 7.37
CA ASP A 160 0.40 -13.28 8.75
C ASP A 160 0.86 -12.05 9.53
N HIS A 161 0.38 -11.92 10.76
CA HIS A 161 0.64 -10.75 11.59
C HIS A 161 0.63 -11.08 13.09
N ASP A 162 1.36 -10.28 13.85
CA ASP A 162 1.44 -10.39 15.30
C ASP A 162 0.16 -9.83 15.97
N HIS A 163 -0.62 -10.73 16.57
CA HIS A 163 -1.85 -10.43 17.28
C HIS A 163 -1.66 -9.65 18.60
N SER A 164 -0.44 -9.63 19.17
CA SER A 164 -0.14 -8.85 20.38
C SER A 164 -0.05 -7.33 20.09
N CYS A 165 0.20 -6.95 18.84
CA CYS A 165 0.46 -5.57 18.45
C CYS A 165 -0.80 -4.69 18.39
N CYS A 166 -1.95 -5.25 18.03
CA CYS A 166 -3.19 -4.50 17.80
C CYS A 166 -4.39 -5.08 18.58
N PRO A 167 -4.34 -5.08 19.93
CA PRO A 167 -5.38 -5.70 20.75
C PRO A 167 -6.73 -4.96 20.60
N GLY A 168 -7.82 -5.73 20.49
CA GLY A 168 -9.18 -5.20 20.46
C GLY A 168 -9.62 -4.57 19.13
N SER A 169 -8.80 -4.62 18.08
CA SER A 169 -9.14 -4.12 16.75
C SER A 169 -9.19 -5.25 15.71
N ARG A 170 -10.16 -5.19 14.80
CA ARG A 170 -10.18 -6.05 13.60
C ARG A 170 -9.17 -5.63 12.54
N ALA A 171 -8.72 -4.37 12.58
CA ALA A 171 -7.72 -3.83 11.67
C ALA A 171 -6.37 -3.67 12.39
N THR A 172 -5.29 -3.84 11.66
CA THR A 172 -3.93 -3.83 12.18
C THR A 172 -3.13 -2.63 11.64
N CYS A 173 -1.98 -2.35 12.28
CA CYS A 173 -1.18 -1.17 11.97
C CYS A 173 -0.22 -1.33 10.79
N GLY A 174 -0.16 -2.50 10.16
CA GLY A 174 0.81 -2.82 9.10
C GLY A 174 2.22 -3.14 9.56
N ARG A 175 2.70 -2.53 10.66
CA ARG A 175 4.01 -2.88 11.25
C ARG A 175 4.05 -4.27 11.88
N CYS A 176 2.89 -4.82 12.23
CA CYS A 176 2.77 -6.16 12.81
C CYS A 176 2.76 -7.28 11.77
N VAL A 177 2.75 -6.97 10.47
CA VAL A 177 2.79 -8.00 9.41
C VAL A 177 4.15 -8.68 9.44
N ARG A 178 4.14 -10.00 9.65
CA ARG A 178 5.36 -10.83 9.72
C ARG A 178 5.76 -11.37 8.35
N GLY A 179 4.77 -11.72 7.53
CA GLY A 179 5.00 -12.23 6.19
C GLY A 179 3.75 -12.78 5.53
N ILE A 180 3.94 -13.41 4.38
CA ILE A 180 2.90 -14.04 3.58
C ILE A 180 3.07 -15.55 3.63
N LEU A 181 2.01 -16.25 4.03
CA LEU A 181 2.01 -17.68 4.32
C LEU A 181 1.00 -18.42 3.44
N CYS A 182 1.27 -19.69 3.14
CA CYS A 182 0.25 -20.58 2.62
C CYS A 182 -0.79 -20.90 3.71
N SER A 183 -1.99 -21.31 3.30
CA SER A 183 -3.11 -21.56 4.23
C SER A 183 -2.78 -22.59 5.31
N ARG A 184 -2.00 -23.62 4.97
CA ARG A 184 -1.59 -24.67 5.92
C ARG A 184 -0.67 -24.15 7.01
N CYS A 185 0.33 -23.35 6.64
CA CYS A 185 1.27 -22.77 7.60
C CYS A 185 0.58 -21.76 8.50
N ASN A 186 -0.26 -20.88 7.93
CA ASN A 186 -1.01 -19.89 8.70
C ASN A 186 -1.96 -20.54 9.72
N THR A 187 -2.72 -21.54 9.31
CA THR A 187 -3.60 -22.29 10.23
C THR A 187 -2.78 -23.08 11.26
N GLY A 188 -1.66 -23.66 10.85
CA GLY A 188 -0.79 -24.44 11.72
C GLY A 188 -0.24 -23.64 12.89
N ILE A 189 0.29 -22.44 12.65
CA ILE A 189 0.80 -21.57 13.72
C ILE A 189 -0.32 -21.08 14.64
N GLY A 190 -1.50 -20.75 14.08
CA GLY A 190 -2.65 -20.32 14.88
C GLY A 190 -3.21 -21.41 15.79
N LEU A 191 -3.20 -22.68 15.33
CA LEU A 191 -3.58 -23.85 16.17
C LEU A 191 -2.62 -24.10 17.33
N LEU A 192 -1.39 -23.61 17.23
CA LEU A 192 -0.38 -23.64 18.29
C LEU A 192 -0.26 -22.29 19.00
N HIS A 193 -1.30 -21.45 18.88
CA HIS A 193 -1.46 -20.17 19.57
C HIS A 193 -0.36 -19.14 19.30
N ASP A 194 0.31 -19.23 18.15
CA ASP A 194 1.47 -18.38 17.82
C ASP A 194 2.57 -18.41 18.90
N ASP A 195 2.64 -19.47 19.72
CA ASP A 195 3.58 -19.60 20.84
C ASP A 195 4.86 -20.32 20.40
N PRO A 196 6.03 -19.64 20.43
CA PRO A 196 7.31 -20.23 20.07
C PRO A 196 7.66 -21.49 20.86
N GLU A 197 7.34 -21.53 22.16
CA GLU A 197 7.69 -22.67 23.02
C GLU A 197 6.86 -23.91 22.65
N ILE A 198 5.58 -23.73 22.34
CA ILE A 198 4.71 -24.81 21.84
C ILE A 198 5.20 -25.29 20.46
N LEU A 199 5.58 -24.38 19.57
CA LEU A 199 6.11 -24.70 18.24
C LEU A 199 7.40 -25.52 18.31
N ILE A 200 8.32 -25.15 19.21
CA ILE A 200 9.57 -25.88 19.45
C ILE A 200 9.28 -27.28 20.01
N ALA A 201 8.38 -27.38 20.99
CA ALA A 201 7.96 -28.67 21.55
C ALA A 201 7.31 -29.59 20.50
N ALA A 202 6.46 -29.04 19.63
CA ALA A 202 5.84 -29.79 18.53
C ALA A 202 6.88 -30.31 17.53
N ALA A 203 7.89 -29.50 17.19
CA ALA A 203 8.99 -29.93 16.34
C ALA A 203 9.82 -31.05 16.98
N ALA A 204 10.14 -30.95 18.28
CA ALA A 204 10.85 -31.97 19.03
C ALA A 204 10.07 -33.29 19.09
N TYR A 205 8.77 -33.23 19.36
CA TYR A 205 7.88 -34.39 19.35
C TYR A 205 7.91 -35.13 18.01
N VAL A 206 7.77 -34.43 16.88
CA VAL A 206 7.80 -35.09 15.56
C VAL A 206 9.19 -35.68 15.26
N ARG A 207 10.27 -35.02 15.68
CA ARG A 207 11.64 -35.51 15.46
C ARG A 207 11.94 -36.80 16.19
N SER A 208 11.50 -36.95 17.45
CA SER A 208 11.79 -38.14 18.25
C SER A 208 11.25 -39.43 17.60
N TYR A 209 10.09 -39.38 16.95
CA TYR A 209 9.55 -40.54 16.22
C TYR A 209 10.25 -40.83 14.89
N ARG A 210 10.93 -39.85 14.28
CA ARG A 210 11.71 -40.07 13.05
C ARG A 210 13.04 -40.75 13.34
N GLU A 211 13.66 -40.43 14.46
CA GLU A 211 14.92 -41.04 14.90
C GLU A 211 14.69 -42.49 15.38
N VAL A 212 13.58 -42.77 16.07
CA VAL A 212 13.24 -44.12 16.54
C VAL A 212 12.90 -45.09 15.40
N LYS A 213 12.34 -44.61 14.27
CA LYS A 213 11.97 -45.49 13.14
C LYS A 213 13.14 -45.88 12.21
N HIS A 214 14.34 -45.32 12.38
CA HIS A 214 15.51 -45.69 11.58
C HIS A 214 16.38 -46.82 12.18
N HIS A 215 15.96 -47.44 13.29
CA HIS A 215 16.68 -48.57 13.92
C HIS A 215 16.02 -49.94 13.76
N GLY A 216 15.11 -50.09 12.79
CA GLY A 216 14.37 -51.33 12.52
C GLY A 216 14.88 -52.20 11.36
N GLU A 217 15.95 -51.81 10.67
CA GLU A 217 16.53 -52.62 9.58
C GLU A 217 17.85 -53.25 10.06
N GLN A 218 17.77 -54.53 10.41
CA GLN A 218 18.93 -55.39 10.68
C GLN A 218 19.79 -55.47 9.40
N PRO A 219 21.13 -55.36 9.49
CA PRO A 219 21.98 -55.62 8.34
C PRO A 219 21.88 -57.10 7.97
N GLY A 220 21.45 -57.37 6.73
CA GLY A 220 21.35 -58.71 6.17
C GLY A 220 22.64 -59.49 6.38
N SER A 221 22.48 -60.73 6.85
CA SER A 221 23.53 -61.72 6.98
C SER A 221 24.33 -61.84 5.69
N ALA A 222 25.65 -61.70 5.82
CA ALA A 222 26.61 -62.02 4.78
C ALA A 222 26.52 -63.51 4.43
N GLY A 223 25.73 -63.83 3.41
CA GLY A 223 25.76 -65.12 2.72
C GLY A 223 26.89 -65.13 1.70
N LEU A 224 28.02 -65.69 2.10
CA LEU A 224 29.13 -66.08 1.22
C LEU A 224 28.65 -67.16 0.24
N HIS A 225 28.68 -66.89 -1.07
CA HIS A 225 28.94 -67.82 -2.20
C HIS A 225 29.10 -66.92 -3.44
N GLY A 226 30.23 -66.81 -4.16
CA GLY A 226 31.21 -67.82 -4.51
C GLY A 226 30.98 -68.27 -5.95
N GLY A 227 31.62 -67.62 -6.94
CA GLY A 227 31.83 -68.20 -8.28
C GLY A 227 31.62 -67.26 -9.48
N PRO A 228 32.63 -67.08 -10.36
CA PRO A 228 32.57 -66.21 -11.54
C PRO A 228 32.03 -66.97 -12.77
N ARG A 229 31.63 -66.24 -13.84
CA ARG A 229 31.93 -66.59 -15.25
C ARG A 229 31.39 -65.57 -16.27
N HIS A 230 32.34 -65.11 -17.09
CA HIS A 230 32.33 -64.83 -18.54
C HIS A 230 31.31 -63.88 -19.21
N SER A 231 31.92 -62.83 -19.78
CA SER A 231 31.71 -62.19 -21.09
C SER A 231 30.84 -62.91 -22.13
N ALA A 232 29.92 -62.15 -22.73
CA ALA A 232 29.56 -62.18 -24.15
C ALA A 232 28.96 -60.80 -24.50
N ARG A 233 29.64 -60.03 -25.35
CA ARG A 233 29.21 -59.59 -26.69
C ARG A 233 28.10 -58.54 -26.71
#